data_AF-A0A9D0NWN3-F1
#
_entry.id   AF-A0A9D0NWN3-F1
#
_cell.length_a   1.000
_cell.length_b   1.000
_cell.length_c   1.000
_cell.angle_alpha   90.00
_cell.angle_beta   90.00
_cell.angle_gamma   90.00
#
_symmetry.space_group_name_H-M   'P 1'
#
loop_
_entity.id
_entity.type
_entity.pdbx_description
1 polymer ?
#
loop_
_entity_poly.entity_id
_entity_poly.type
_entity_poly.pdbx_seq_one_letter_code
_entity_poly.pdbx_strand_id
1 'polypeptide(L)'
;AWPERIEAGVDALDMFRVGRLDFEAPDLGRFPCLCLAQEAWRAGGTASAILNAANEVAVQAFLDGTIAFTAIPGIIEATLEKITPREADSFAVILEDDSAARACAGQLANVRPDQKVYS
;
A
#
# COMPACT_ATOMS: atom_id res chain seq x y z
N ALA A 1 -18.72 -7.06 -24.16
CA ALA A 1 -18.75 -6.38 -22.86
C ALA A 1 -19.70 -7.16 -21.97
N TRP A 2 -19.35 -7.44 -20.71
CA TRP A 2 -20.09 -8.41 -19.90
C TRP A 2 -21.61 -8.11 -19.87
N PRO A 3 -22.49 -9.09 -20.10
CA PRO A 3 -22.22 -10.54 -20.22
C PRO A 3 -21.67 -10.98 -21.59
N GLU A 4 -21.80 -10.15 -22.62
CA GLU A 4 -21.28 -10.39 -23.97
C GLU A 4 -19.75 -10.23 -24.02
N ARG A 5 -19.10 -10.71 -25.08
CA ARG A 5 -17.68 -10.45 -25.33
C ARG A 5 -17.52 -9.42 -26.44
N ILE A 6 -16.50 -8.57 -26.31
CA ILE A 6 -16.05 -7.66 -27.37
C ILE A 6 -14.58 -7.95 -27.64
N GLU A 7 -14.12 -7.71 -28.86
CA GLU A 7 -12.69 -7.79 -29.18
C GLU A 7 -11.94 -6.71 -28.40
N ALA A 8 -10.91 -7.12 -27.65
CA ALA A 8 -10.10 -6.24 -26.82
C ALA A 8 -8.96 -5.55 -27.60
N GLY A 9 -8.77 -5.88 -28.89
CA GLY A 9 -7.71 -5.32 -29.73
C GLY A 9 -6.29 -5.68 -29.31
N VAL A 10 -6.12 -6.71 -28.46
CA VAL A 10 -4.82 -7.22 -28.01
C VAL A 10 -4.58 -8.61 -28.58
N ASP A 11 -3.32 -8.91 -28.86
CA ASP A 11 -2.90 -10.23 -29.34
C ASP A 11 -3.20 -11.30 -28.28
N ALA A 12 -3.59 -12.49 -28.75
CA ALA A 12 -3.72 -13.64 -27.88
C ALA A 12 -2.33 -14.08 -27.35
N LEU A 13 -2.28 -14.47 -26.08
CA LEU A 13 -1.07 -15.02 -25.48
C LEU A 13 -0.67 -16.32 -26.21
N ASP A 14 0.49 -16.31 -26.85
CA ASP A 14 1.09 -17.50 -27.45
C ASP A 14 1.84 -18.31 -26.39
N MET A 15 1.20 -19.35 -25.87
CA MET A 15 1.76 -20.24 -24.85
C MET A 15 3.05 -20.94 -25.29
N PHE A 16 3.24 -21.20 -26.58
CA PHE A 16 4.46 -21.82 -27.09
C PHE A 16 5.64 -20.83 -27.10
N ARG A 17 5.36 -19.54 -27.32
CA ARG A 17 6.37 -18.47 -27.16
C ARG A 17 6.69 -18.18 -25.70
N VAL A 18 5.73 -18.30 -24.79
CA VAL A 18 5.96 -18.14 -23.34
C VAL A 18 6.88 -19.22 -22.80
N GLY A 19 6.69 -20.47 -23.23
CA GLY A 19 7.60 -21.61 -22.96
C GLY A 19 7.58 -22.16 -21.53
N ARG A 20 7.62 -21.30 -20.50
CA ARG A 20 7.64 -21.70 -19.08
C ARG A 20 6.96 -20.65 -18.19
N LEU A 21 6.27 -21.14 -17.16
CA LEU A 21 5.72 -20.33 -16.08
C LEU A 21 6.38 -20.76 -14.77
N ASP A 22 6.96 -19.80 -14.07
CA ASP A 22 7.62 -20.02 -12.78
C ASP A 22 6.75 -19.53 -11.63
N PHE A 23 6.79 -20.27 -10.53
CA PHE A 23 6.01 -20.00 -9.33
C PHE A 23 6.92 -20.10 -8.11
N GLU A 24 6.82 -19.11 -7.23
CA GLU A 24 7.56 -19.06 -5.98
C GLU A 24 6.67 -18.52 -4.85
N ALA A 25 7.02 -18.86 -3.62
CA ALA A 25 6.36 -18.30 -2.44
C ALA A 25 6.84 -16.85 -2.22
N PRO A 26 5.97 -15.94 -1.74
CA PRO A 26 6.37 -14.57 -1.46
C PRO A 26 7.36 -14.51 -0.29
N ASP A 27 8.40 -13.69 -0.42
CA ASP A 27 9.33 -13.37 0.67
C ASP A 27 8.78 -12.21 1.50
N LEU A 28 8.11 -12.53 2.60
CA LEU A 28 7.50 -11.56 3.50
C LEU A 28 8.53 -10.70 4.26
N GLY A 29 9.76 -11.19 4.44
CA GLY A 29 10.84 -10.41 5.06
C GLY A 29 11.36 -9.32 4.13
N ARG A 30 11.45 -9.63 2.82
CA ARG A 30 11.84 -8.68 1.78
C ARG A 30 10.71 -7.72 1.38
N PHE A 31 9.45 -8.18 1.46
CA PHE A 31 8.27 -7.42 1.04
C PHE A 31 7.26 -7.24 2.19
N PRO A 32 7.60 -6.46 3.24
CA PRO A 32 6.78 -6.31 4.44
C PRO A 32 5.38 -5.71 4.16
N CYS A 33 5.22 -4.95 3.08
CA CYS A 33 3.90 -4.42 2.69
C CYS A 33 2.87 -5.52 2.40
N LEU A 34 3.29 -6.74 2.05
CA LEU A 34 2.38 -7.88 1.91
C LEU A 34 1.75 -8.28 3.24
N CYS A 35 2.53 -8.25 4.33
CA CYS A 35 2.02 -8.49 5.68
C CYS A 35 1.06 -7.37 6.10
N LEU A 36 1.46 -6.11 5.93
CA LEU A 36 0.61 -4.96 6.27
C LEU A 36 -0.73 -4.99 5.54
N ALA A 37 -0.73 -5.35 4.25
CA ALA A 37 -1.96 -5.50 3.47
C ALA A 37 -2.84 -6.64 4.01
N GLN A 38 -2.24 -7.77 4.39
CA GLN A 38 -2.98 -8.88 4.99
C GLN A 38 -3.57 -8.51 6.35
N GLU A 39 -2.84 -7.78 7.17
CA GLU A 39 -3.28 -7.31 8.49
C GLU A 39 -4.42 -6.29 8.37
N ALA A 40 -4.29 -5.31 7.48
CA ALA A 40 -5.35 -4.35 7.20
C ALA A 40 -6.62 -5.01 6.65
N TRP A 41 -6.47 -6.02 5.78
CA TRP A 41 -7.61 -6.82 5.30
C TRP A 41 -8.29 -7.57 6.45
N ARG A 42 -7.52 -8.21 7.33
CA ARG A 42 -8.03 -8.98 8.47
C ARG A 42 -8.70 -8.08 9.52
N ALA A 43 -8.16 -6.88 9.74
CA ALA A 43 -8.74 -5.89 10.65
C ALA A 43 -10.11 -5.39 10.14
N GLY A 44 -10.30 -5.31 8.83
CA GLY A 44 -11.55 -4.86 8.23
C GLY A 44 -11.81 -3.37 8.44
N GLY A 45 -13.08 -2.96 8.30
CA GLY A 45 -13.48 -1.57 8.46
C GLY A 45 -12.68 -0.60 7.58
N THR A 46 -12.19 0.48 8.15
CA THR A 46 -11.40 1.51 7.47
C THR A 46 -9.91 1.18 7.34
N ALA A 47 -9.41 0.07 7.87
CA ALA A 47 -7.97 -0.26 7.91
C ALA A 47 -7.32 -0.27 6.52
N SER A 48 -8.00 -0.85 5.53
CA SER A 48 -7.48 -0.89 4.14
C SER A 48 -7.45 0.50 3.49
N ALA A 49 -8.38 1.38 3.84
CA ALA A 49 -8.37 2.77 3.35
C ALA A 49 -7.21 3.56 3.97
N ILE A 50 -6.98 3.41 5.28
CA ILE A 50 -5.84 4.00 6.00
C ILE A 50 -4.52 3.52 5.38
N LEU A 51 -4.36 2.21 5.15
CA LEU A 51 -3.18 1.64 4.51
C LEU A 51 -2.97 2.22 3.11
N ASN A 52 -4.02 2.27 2.29
CA ASN A 52 -3.92 2.77 0.92
C ASN A 52 -3.50 4.25 0.90
N ALA A 53 -4.13 5.08 1.73
CA ALA A 53 -3.80 6.49 1.89
C ALA A 53 -2.35 6.70 2.33
N ALA A 54 -1.87 5.94 3.31
CA ALA A 54 -0.49 6.00 3.78
C ALA A 54 0.50 5.59 2.67
N ASN A 55 0.19 4.53 1.92
CA ASN A 55 1.00 4.05 0.80
C ASN A 55 1.11 5.11 -0.31
N GLU A 56 0.01 5.75 -0.69
CA GLU A 56 0.03 6.81 -1.70
C GLU A 56 0.93 7.98 -1.30
N VAL A 57 0.84 8.45 -0.04
CA VAL A 57 1.69 9.54 0.44
C VAL A 57 3.17 9.12 0.51
N ALA A 58 3.46 7.92 1.01
CA ALA A 58 4.84 7.43 1.10
C ALA A 58 5.46 7.18 -0.28
N VAL A 59 4.71 6.62 -1.23
CA VAL A 59 5.17 6.44 -2.62
C VAL A 59 5.42 7.79 -3.27
N GLN A 60 4.53 8.78 -3.11
CA GLN A 60 4.76 10.11 -3.66
C GLN A 60 6.02 10.75 -3.07
N ALA A 61 6.22 10.66 -1.74
CA ALA A 61 7.43 11.14 -1.09
C ALA A 61 8.71 10.47 -1.63
N PHE A 62 8.65 9.16 -1.93
CA PHE A 62 9.77 8.46 -2.58
C PHE A 62 10.01 8.99 -4.00
N LEU A 63 8.97 9.17 -4.81
CA LEU A 63 9.07 9.71 -6.17
C LEU A 63 9.60 11.16 -6.18
N ASP A 64 9.26 11.94 -5.16
CA ASP A 64 9.75 13.31 -4.96
C ASP A 64 11.19 13.35 -4.39
N GLY A 65 11.76 12.19 -4.05
CA GLY A 65 13.13 12.07 -3.52
C GLY A 65 13.29 12.51 -2.07
N THR A 66 12.19 12.62 -1.30
CA THR A 66 12.22 13.06 0.10
C THR A 66 12.44 11.91 1.09
N ILE A 67 12.09 10.68 0.70
CA ILE A 67 12.36 9.46 1.46
C ILE A 67 13.00 8.38 0.58
N ALA A 68 13.69 7.42 1.21
CA ALA A 68 14.16 6.22 0.53
C ALA A 68 13.02 5.22 0.30
N PHE A 69 13.13 4.37 -0.72
CA PHE A 69 12.16 3.30 -0.99
C PHE A 69 11.91 2.40 0.24
N THR A 70 12.97 2.07 0.98
CA THR A 70 12.91 1.22 2.18
C THR A 70 12.20 1.87 3.37
N ALA A 71 11.88 3.18 3.31
CA ALA A 71 11.12 3.87 4.36
C ALA A 71 9.61 3.70 4.20
N ILE A 72 9.11 3.34 3.01
CA ILE A 72 7.68 3.21 2.71
C ILE A 72 6.96 2.28 3.70
N PRO A 73 7.44 1.03 3.96
CA PRO A 73 6.74 0.13 4.86
C PRO A 73 6.62 0.69 6.28
N GLY A 74 7.67 1.33 6.79
CA GLY A 74 7.67 1.91 8.14
C GLY A 74 6.72 3.09 8.30
N ILE A 75 6.52 3.90 7.24
CA ILE A 75 5.52 4.97 7.25
C ILE A 75 4.11 4.39 7.26
N ILE A 76 3.84 3.36 6.46
CA ILE A 76 2.53 2.69 6.41
C ILE A 76 2.21 2.08 7.78
N GLU A 77 3.14 1.31 8.34
CA GLU A 77 3.02 0.69 9.67
C GLU A 77 2.75 1.73 10.75
N ALA A 78 3.59 2.77 10.85
CA ALA A 78 3.41 3.83 11.84
C ALA A 78 2.09 4.62 11.65
N THR A 79 1.56 4.72 10.42
CA THR A 79 0.25 5.34 10.18
C THR A 79 -0.88 4.47 10.70
N LEU A 80 -0.83 3.16 10.45
CA LEU A 80 -1.80 2.18 10.93
C LEU A 80 -1.79 2.06 12.47
N GLU A 81 -0.64 2.22 13.12
CA GLU A 81 -0.54 2.26 14.58
C GLU A 81 -1.16 3.53 15.19
N LYS A 82 -1.12 4.66 14.45
CA LYS A 82 -1.58 5.96 14.94
C LYS A 82 -3.07 6.22 14.71
N ILE A 83 -3.67 5.54 13.74
CA ILE A 83 -5.07 5.74 13.37
C ILE A 83 -5.82 4.43 13.60
N THR A 84 -6.64 4.42 14.63
CA THR A 84 -7.46 3.26 14.99
C THR A 84 -8.52 3.03 13.91
N PRO A 85 -8.51 1.88 13.21
CA PRO A 85 -9.56 1.53 12.28
C PRO A 85 -10.92 1.42 12.98
N ARG A 86 -11.98 1.75 12.24
CA ARG A 86 -13.37 1.66 12.69
C ARG A 86 -14.25 1.09 11.59
N GLU A 87 -15.49 0.78 11.92
CA GLU A 87 -16.48 0.28 10.95
C GLU A 87 -16.67 1.27 9.79
N ALA A 88 -16.74 0.74 8.57
CA ALA A 88 -16.86 1.51 7.33
C ALA A 88 -18.33 1.78 6.97
N ASP A 89 -19.11 2.28 7.93
CA ASP A 89 -20.57 2.38 7.83
C ASP A 89 -21.06 3.51 6.90
N SER A 90 -20.16 4.38 6.46
CA SER A 90 -20.48 5.42 5.48
C SER A 90 -19.26 5.86 4.69
N PHE A 91 -19.51 6.43 3.52
CA PHE A 91 -18.45 7.03 2.72
C PHE A 91 -17.74 8.19 3.45
N ALA A 92 -18.47 8.95 4.28
CA ALA A 92 -17.89 10.04 5.06
C ALA A 92 -16.84 9.52 6.06
N VAL A 93 -17.12 8.41 6.74
CA VAL A 93 -16.17 7.76 7.67
C VAL A 93 -14.89 7.32 6.95
N ILE A 94 -15.03 6.72 5.76
CA ILE A 94 -13.88 6.29 4.96
C ILE A 94 -13.03 7.50 4.53
N LEU A 95 -13.67 8.59 4.09
CA LEU A 95 -12.97 9.82 3.69
C LEU A 95 -12.29 10.52 4.86
N GLU A 96 -12.91 10.54 6.04
CA GLU A 96 -12.31 11.09 7.26
C GLU A 96 -11.03 10.34 7.62
N ASP A 97 -11.06 9.01 7.62
CA ASP A 97 -9.92 8.17 7.97
C ASP A 97 -8.84 8.20 6.88
N ASP A 98 -9.20 8.26 5.59
CA ASP A 98 -8.26 8.51 4.48
C ASP A 98 -7.53 9.85 4.66
N SER A 99 -8.26 10.93 4.92
CA SER A 99 -7.69 12.26 5.12
C SER A 99 -6.77 12.32 6.34
N ALA A 100 -7.18 11.70 7.46
CA ALA A 100 -6.35 11.57 8.66
C ALA A 100 -5.06 10.78 8.37
N ALA A 101 -5.17 9.69 7.61
CA ALA A 101 -4.03 8.87 7.22
C ALA A 101 -3.05 9.62 6.33
N ARG A 102 -3.53 10.40 5.36
CA ARG A 102 -2.68 11.27 4.53
C ARG A 102 -1.93 12.30 5.36
N ALA A 103 -2.63 12.96 6.28
CA ALA A 103 -2.01 13.95 7.16
C ALA A 103 -0.93 13.32 8.06
N CYS A 104 -1.22 12.15 8.66
CA CYS A 104 -0.29 11.42 9.50
C CYS A 104 0.94 10.93 8.72
N ALA A 105 0.73 10.27 7.58
CA ALA A 105 1.81 9.78 6.73
C ALA A 105 2.68 10.94 6.20
N GLY A 106 2.08 12.07 5.85
CA GLY A 106 2.81 13.26 5.41
C GLY A 106 3.68 13.87 6.51
N GLN A 107 3.24 13.83 7.76
CA GLN A 107 4.07 14.24 8.90
C GLN A 107 5.25 13.29 9.08
N LEU A 108 5.00 11.97 9.01
CA LEU A 108 6.05 10.95 9.15
C LEU A 108 7.09 11.03 8.03
N ALA A 109 6.68 11.29 6.79
CA ALA A 109 7.58 11.44 5.64
C ALA A 109 8.48 12.68 5.72
N ASN A 110 8.06 13.71 6.46
CA ASN A 110 8.80 14.96 6.62
C ASN A 110 9.79 14.96 7.80
N VAL A 111 9.80 13.93 8.66
CA VAL A 111 10.79 13.79 9.73
C VAL A 111 12.11 13.31 9.13
N ARG A 112 13.15 14.16 9.18
CA ARG A 112 14.49 13.80 8.66
C ARG A 112 15.06 12.58 9.40
N PRO A 113 15.77 11.66 8.71
CA PRO A 113 16.35 10.47 9.32
C PRO A 113 17.53 10.69 10.30
N ASP A 114 17.88 11.93 10.64
CA ASP A 114 19.05 12.25 11.47
C ASP A 114 18.78 12.06 12.97
N GLN A 115 18.47 10.83 13.41
CA GLN A 115 18.58 10.43 14.81
C GLN A 115 18.49 8.92 15.06
N LYS A 116 19.32 8.11 14.39
CA LYS A 116 19.81 6.85 14.97
C LYS A 116 21.32 6.75 14.74
N VAL A 117 22.06 7.25 15.73
CA VAL A 117 23.48 6.95 15.92
C VAL A 117 23.57 5.45 16.14
N TYR A 118 24.19 4.73 15.22
CA TYR A 118 24.69 3.39 15.52
C TYR A 118 25.79 3.55 16.58
N SER A 119 25.49 3.13 17.82
CA SER A 119 26.47 2.84 18.86
C SER A 119 26.69 1.34 18.94
#